data_AF-A0A931F0N8-F1
#
_entry.id   AF-A0A931F0N8-F1
#
_cell.length_a   1.000
_cell.length_b   1.000
_cell.length_c   1.000
_cell.angle_alpha   90.00
_cell.angle_beta   90.00
_cell.angle_gamma   90.00
#
_symmetry.space_group_name_H-M   'P 1'
#
loop_
_entity.id
_entity.type
_entity.pdbx_description
1 polymer ?
#
loop_
_entity_poly.entity_id
_entity_poly.type
_entity_poly.pdbx_seq_one_letter_code
_entity_poly.pdbx_strand_id
1 'polypeptide(L)' 'MTPSATITRTTEAPAILTPPRRRNGPWLWIIPSCPFCGSRHTHGAGRDGNRSGSRVAHCTTSSPKPSYRLTPITEANAA' A
#
# COMPACT_ATOMS: atom_id res chain seq x y z
N MET A 1 -36.23 4.28 11.16
CA MET A 1 -34.86 4.63 11.58
C MET A 1 -33.95 3.51 11.12
N THR A 2 -33.28 3.68 9.99
CA THR A 2 -32.36 2.67 9.42
C THR A 2 -30.99 2.87 10.06
N PRO A 3 -30.31 1.83 10.57
CA PRO A 3 -28.94 2.00 11.04
C PRO A 3 -28.08 2.39 9.84
N SER A 4 -27.49 3.59 9.90
CA SER A 4 -26.36 3.96 9.06
C SER A 4 -25.24 2.99 9.38
N ALA A 5 -25.11 1.94 8.56
CA ALA A 5 -23.92 1.12 8.56
C ALA A 5 -22.76 2.03 8.17
N THR A 6 -21.96 2.43 9.15
CA THR A 6 -20.66 3.05 8.91
C THR A 6 -19.82 1.99 8.20
N ILE A 7 -19.87 1.99 6.87
CA ILE A 7 -18.95 1.22 6.04
C ILE A 7 -17.59 1.83 6.31
N THR A 8 -16.80 1.22 7.19
CA THR A 8 -15.39 1.52 7.34
C THR A 8 -14.73 1.15 6.01
N ARG A 9 -14.74 2.08 5.04
CA ARG A 9 -14.00 1.93 3.79
C ARG A 9 -12.55 1.72 4.18
N THR A 10 -12.11 0.47 4.11
CA THR A 10 -10.69 0.15 4.22
C THR A 10 -10.03 0.92 3.10
N THR A 11 -9.16 1.87 3.45
CA THR A 11 -8.47 2.67 2.45
C THR A 11 -7.51 1.74 1.72
N GLU A 12 -7.67 1.58 0.41
CA GLU A 12 -6.80 0.73 -0.40
C GLU A 12 -5.84 1.61 -1.20
N ALA A 13 -4.63 1.11 -1.44
CA ALA A 13 -3.62 1.78 -2.26
C ALA A 13 -3.07 0.79 -3.30
N PRO A 14 -3.23 1.10 -4.60
CA PRO A 14 -2.57 0.35 -5.67
C PRO A 14 -1.06 0.32 -5.44
N ALA A 15 -0.47 -0.87 -5.54
CA ALA A 15 0.95 -1.05 -5.30
C ALA A 15 1.58 -2.00 -6.31
N ILE A 16 2.77 -1.63 -6.79
CA ILE A 16 3.58 -2.41 -7.72
C ILE A 16 4.62 -3.18 -6.92
N LEU A 17 4.67 -4.50 -7.11
CA LEU A 17 5.75 -5.32 -6.56
C LEU A 17 6.95 -5.24 -7.49
N THR A 18 8.09 -4.78 -6.97
CA THR A 18 9.32 -4.65 -7.75
C THR A 18 10.38 -5.61 -7.22
N PRO A 19 11.10 -6.32 -8.11
CA PRO A 19 12.16 -7.24 -7.72
C PRO A 19 13.35 -6.51 -7.11
N PRO A 20 14.15 -7.21 -6.28
CA PRO A 20 15.35 -6.63 -5.72
C PRO A 20 16.35 -6.26 -6.81
N ARG A 21 16.98 -5.09 -6.68
CA ARG A 21 18.03 -4.63 -7.61
C ARG A 21 19.36 -5.39 -7.48
N ARG A 22 19.54 -6.19 -6.43
CA ARG A 22 20.75 -6.97 -6.14
C ARG A 22 20.34 -8.41 -5.80
N ARG A 23 21.22 -9.38 -6.07
CA ARG A 23 20.97 -10.84 -5.88
C ARG A 23 20.35 -11.20 -4.53
N ASN A 24 20.66 -10.47 -3.45
CA ASN A 24 20.17 -10.70 -2.09
C ASN A 24 19.35 -9.51 -1.51
N GLY A 25 18.87 -8.60 -2.36
CA GLY A 25 18.07 -7.45 -1.90
C GLY A 25 16.64 -7.86 -1.51
N PRO A 26 15.92 -7.00 -0.78
CA PRO A 26 14.49 -7.18 -0.55
C PRO A 26 13.68 -6.78 -1.80
N TRP A 27 12.54 -7.45 -2.00
CA TRP A 27 11.49 -6.95 -2.87
C TRP A 27 10.89 -5.68 -2.28
N LEU A 28 10.36 -4.80 -3.14
CA LEU A 28 9.78 -3.53 -2.71
C LEU A 28 8.37 -3.36 -3.28
N TRP A 29 7.45 -2.92 -2.43
CA TRP A 29 6.16 -2.38 -2.85
C TRP A 29 6.31 -0.89 -3.14
N ILE A 30 5.99 -0.50 -4.35
CA ILE A 30 5.90 0.90 -4.76
C ILE A 30 4.43 1.31 -4.77
N ILE A 31 4.09 2.34 -4.03
CA ILE A 31 2.77 2.97 -4.07
C ILE A 31 2.91 4.27 -4.87
N PRO A 32 2.32 4.36 -6.08
CA PRO A 32 2.45 5.55 -6.91
C PRO A 32 1.86 6.81 -6.26
N SER A 33 0.72 6.66 -5.57
CA SER A 33 0.03 7.75 -4.88
C SER A 33 -0.55 7.25 -3.56
N CYS A 34 -0.09 7.84 -2.46
CA CYS A 34 -0.63 7.53 -1.14
C CYS A 34 -2.02 8.16 -0.96
N PRO A 35 -3.01 7.40 -0.45
CA PRO A 35 -4.38 7.89 -0.31
C PRO A 35 -4.53 9.00 0.73
N PHE A 36 -3.47 9.32 1.48
CA PHE A 36 -3.50 10.38 2.50
C PHE A 36 -2.73 11.65 2.10
N CYS A 37 -1.54 11.52 1.51
CA CYS A 37 -0.72 12.68 1.15
C CYS A 37 -0.51 12.86 -0.36
N GLY A 38 -0.99 11.93 -1.19
CA GLY A 38 -0.82 11.96 -2.65
C GLY A 38 0.60 11.62 -3.15
N SER A 39 1.61 11.64 -2.29
CA SER A 39 2.99 11.35 -2.66
C SER A 39 3.26 9.87 -2.92
N ARG A 40 4.34 9.58 -3.65
CA ARG A 40 4.85 8.22 -3.87
C ARG A 40 5.52 7.66 -2.61
N HIS A 41 5.26 6.39 -2.29
CA HIS A 41 5.90 5.69 -1.17
C HIS A 41 6.49 4.34 -1.57
N THR A 42 7.45 3.87 -0.78
CA THR A 42 8.09 2.56 -0.95
C THR A 42 8.06 1.79 0.36
N HIS A 43 7.69 0.50 0.32
CA HIS A 43 7.73 -0.40 1.48
C HIS A 43 8.50 -1.68 1.16
N GLY A 44 9.07 -2.30 2.20
CA GLY A 44 9.65 -3.63 2.06
C GLY A 44 8.58 -4.71 1.84
N ALA A 45 8.75 -5.52 0.81
CA ALA A 45 7.90 -6.66 0.50
C ALA A 45 8.45 -8.01 1.03
N GLY A 46 9.60 -7.99 1.72
CA GLY A 46 10.28 -9.21 2.17
C GLY A 46 11.23 -9.79 1.11
N ARG A 47 11.80 -10.96 1.38
CA ARG A 47 12.71 -11.66 0.44
C ARG A 47 11.95 -12.41 -0.65
N ASP A 48 10.69 -12.70 -0.39
CA ASP A 48 9.75 -13.51 -1.16
C ASP A 48 8.69 -12.66 -1.87
N GLY A 49 8.65 -11.34 -1.64
CA GLY A 49 7.69 -10.43 -2.27
C GLY A 49 6.26 -10.55 -1.76
N ASN A 50 5.97 -11.45 -0.82
CA ASN A 50 4.61 -11.80 -0.41
C ASN A 50 4.07 -10.95 0.76
N ARG A 51 4.79 -9.92 1.22
CA ARG A 51 4.29 -9.06 2.31
C ARG A 51 3.36 -7.96 1.79
N SER A 52 2.18 -8.33 1.30
CA SER A 52 1.11 -7.42 0.84
C SER A 52 0.00 -7.26 1.90
N GLY A 53 0.33 -6.66 3.05
CA GLY A 53 -0.60 -6.41 4.15
C GLY A 53 -0.98 -4.94 4.32
N SER A 54 -1.69 -4.63 5.41
CA SER A 54 -1.98 -3.25 5.82
C SER A 54 -0.71 -2.50 6.20
N ARG A 55 -0.61 -1.24 5.78
CA ARG A 55 0.52 -0.34 6.03
C ARG A 55 0.04 0.92 6.74
N VAL A 56 0.83 1.38 7.70
CA VAL A 56 0.56 2.63 8.42
C VAL A 56 1.04 3.81 7.60
N ALA A 57 0.22 4.85 7.48
CA ALA A 57 0.58 6.10 6.82
C ALA A 57 1.44 6.96 7.74
N HIS A 58 2.75 6.83 7.63
CA HIS A 58 3.70 7.64 8.41
C HIS A 58 3.77 9.11 7.96
N CYS A 59 3.22 9.42 6.79
CA CYS A 59 3.18 10.77 6.22
C CYS A 59 2.15 11.70 6.89
N THR A 60 1.14 11.16 7.57
CA THR A 60 0.11 11.98 8.22
C THR A 60 0.53 12.36 9.64
N THR A 61 0.14 13.56 10.08
CA THR A 61 0.29 14.02 11.47
C THR A 61 -0.84 13.55 12.40
N SER A 62 -1.86 12.87 11.86
CA SER A 62 -3.00 12.35 12.62
C SER A 62 -2.59 11.28 13.64
N SER A 63 -3.30 11.27 14.78
CA SER A 63 -3.14 10.29 15.87
C SER A 63 -4.51 9.71 16.28
N PRO A 64 -4.73 8.39 16.18
CA PRO A 64 -3.81 7.38 15.65
C PRO A 64 -3.55 7.57 14.14
N LYS A 65 -2.37 7.14 13.68
CA LYS A 65 -2.06 7.18 12.24
C LYS A 65 -2.98 6.22 11.49
N PRO A 66 -3.59 6.67 10.37
CA PRO A 66 -4.43 5.80 9.58
C PRO A 66 -3.58 4.73 8.89
N SER A 67 -4.24 3.65 8.49
CA SER A 67 -3.63 2.58 7.72
C SER A 67 -4.37 2.38 6.41
N TYR A 68 -3.68 1.78 5.44
CA TYR A 68 -4.23 1.41 4.15
C TYR A 68 -3.74 0.04 3.74
N ARG A 69 -4.56 -0.67 2.96
CA ARG A 69 -4.23 -1.99 2.44
C ARG A 69 -3.55 -1.86 1.08
N LEU A 70 -2.47 -2.59 0.88
CA LEU A 70 -1.85 -2.68 -0.45
C LEU A 70 -2.71 -3.58 -1.35
N THR A 71 -3.08 -3.06 -2.51
CA THR A 71 -3.72 -3.82 -3.58
C THR A 71 -2.70 -3.99 -4.70
N PRO A 72 -2.15 -5.21 -4.91
CA PRO A 72 -1.21 -5.45 -5.98
C PRO A 72 -1.84 -5.09 -7.31
N ILE A 73 -1.18 -4.23 -8.09
CA ILE A 73 -1.50 -4.11 -9.51
C ILE A 73 -0.66 -5.17 -10.22
N THR A 74 -1.31 -6.23 -10.69
CA THR A 74 -0.73 -7.06 -11.73
C THR A 74 -0.65 -6.18 -12.97
N GLU A 75 0.48 -6.18 -13.68
CA GLU A 75 0.66 -5.45 -14.94
C GLU A 75 -0.19 -6.07 -16.07
N ALA A 76 -1.50 -6.20 -15.86
CA ALA A 76 -2.48 -6.63 -16.87
C ALA A 76 -3.07 -5.45 -17.65
N ASN A 77 -2.76 -4.20 -17.29
CA ASN A 77 -3.23 -3.01 -18.01
C ASN A 77 -2.18 -1.88 -17.97
N ALA A 78 -1.02 -2.13 -18.57
CA ALA A 78 -0.19 -1.08 -19.12
C ALA A 78 -0.33 -1.15 -20.65
N ALA A 79 -1.42 -0.58 -21.16
CA ALA A 79 -1.66 -0.34 -22.58
C ALA A 79 -1.72 1.17 -22.81
#